data_AF-A0A821MWF0-F1
#
_entry.id   AF-A0A821MWF0-F1
#
_cell.length_a   1.000
_cell.length_b   1.000
_cell.length_c   1.000
_cell.angle_alpha   90.00
_cell.angle_beta   90.00
_cell.angle_gamma   90.00
#
_symmetry.space_group_name_H-M   'P 1'
#
loop_
_entity.id
_entity.type
_entity.pdbx_description
1 polymer ?
#
loop_
_entity_poly.entity_id
_entity_poly.type
_entity_poly.pdbx_seq_one_letter_code
_entity_poly.pdbx_strand_id
1 'polypeptide(L)'
;MGGGYFPVGGPSMIARTIVPIIEKSKGKAFVRAPVSSILINEENKAIGVVVKGHHIFSRIVVSAISSTITYKYLIPQTHQHLVQSHLKIIESPELASDTCYMSMFVGLQGDSDELNLPKRNLWIFPSWNHDENMKKFRNDYSEDFPGIFISFSSAKDPTYHTTYPKKSVASIITLGFYEHVEDYKDKRVKHRGDAYNQLKDQWKERMLEI
;
A
#
# COMPACT_ATOMS: atom_id res chain seq x y z
N MET A 1 5.29 -20.59 20.04
CA MET A 1 4.36 -20.13 18.98
C MET A 1 5.08 -19.11 18.13
N GLY A 2 5.69 -19.52 17.01
CA GLY A 2 6.43 -18.62 16.12
C GLY A 2 6.12 -19.00 14.68
N GLY A 3 5.15 -18.31 14.08
CA GLY A 3 4.68 -18.61 12.72
C GLY A 3 3.82 -17.46 12.18
N GLY A 4 3.47 -17.55 10.90
CA GLY A 4 2.56 -16.59 10.25
C GLY A 4 1.09 -16.93 10.51
N TYR A 5 0.27 -15.91 10.74
CA TYR A 5 -1.17 -16.04 10.96
C TYR A 5 -1.94 -15.31 9.87
N PHE A 6 -3.09 -15.85 9.49
CA PHE A 6 -4.02 -15.23 8.55
C PHE A 6 -5.38 -15.06 9.23
N PRO A 7 -5.93 -13.83 9.33
CA PRO A 7 -7.25 -13.63 9.93
C PRO A 7 -8.33 -14.30 9.07
N VAL A 8 -9.20 -15.09 9.70
CA VAL A 8 -10.43 -15.60 9.08
C VAL A 8 -11.28 -14.41 8.61
N GLY A 9 -11.78 -14.42 7.38
CA GLY A 9 -12.44 -13.27 6.73
C GLY A 9 -11.47 -12.27 6.10
N GLY A 10 -10.16 -12.55 6.15
CA GLY A 10 -9.10 -11.74 5.55
C GLY A 10 -8.65 -10.54 6.40
N PRO A 11 -7.62 -9.80 5.94
CA PRO A 11 -6.96 -8.75 6.73
C PRO A 11 -7.90 -7.60 7.11
N SER A 12 -8.99 -7.38 6.35
CA SER A 12 -9.98 -6.35 6.69
C SER A 12 -10.65 -6.57 8.04
N MET A 13 -10.66 -7.83 8.54
CA MET A 13 -11.22 -8.17 9.83
C MET A 13 -10.49 -7.50 10.99
N ILE A 14 -9.21 -7.19 10.86
CA ILE A 14 -8.46 -6.45 11.89
C ILE A 14 -9.11 -5.09 12.12
N ALA A 15 -9.35 -4.32 11.06
CA ALA A 15 -10.01 -3.03 11.18
C ALA A 15 -11.46 -3.16 11.67
N ARG A 16 -12.21 -4.15 11.14
CA ARG A 16 -13.62 -4.37 11.50
C ARG A 16 -13.81 -4.76 12.98
N THR A 17 -12.84 -5.44 13.58
CA THR A 17 -12.91 -5.82 15.00
C THR A 17 -12.42 -4.72 15.94
N ILE A 18 -11.53 -3.83 15.48
CA ILE A 18 -11.06 -2.69 16.26
C ILE A 18 -12.11 -1.57 16.37
N VAL A 19 -12.83 -1.25 15.29
CA VAL A 19 -13.80 -0.14 15.27
C VAL A 19 -14.85 -0.22 16.39
N PRO A 20 -15.52 -1.36 16.65
CA PRO A 20 -16.48 -1.48 17.75
C PRO A 20 -15.87 -1.19 19.13
N ILE A 21 -14.58 -1.48 19.34
CA ILE A 21 -13.89 -1.18 20.59
C ILE A 21 -13.74 0.33 20.76
N ILE A 22 -13.35 1.04 19.70
CA ILE A 22 -13.26 2.51 19.69
C ILE A 22 -14.63 3.13 20.03
N GLU A 23 -15.70 2.66 19.40
CA GLU A 23 -17.06 3.17 19.60
C GLU A 23 -17.59 2.87 21.01
N LYS A 24 -17.31 1.67 21.55
CA LYS A 24 -17.65 1.31 22.94
C LYS A 24 -16.95 2.22 23.95
N SER A 25 -15.76 2.70 23.63
CA SER A 25 -15.03 3.72 24.40
C SER A 25 -15.49 5.16 24.10
N LYS A 26 -16.65 5.35 23.45
CA LYS A 26 -17.23 6.64 23.04
C LYS A 26 -16.42 7.39 21.97
N GLY A 27 -15.42 6.75 21.37
CA GLY A 27 -14.73 7.25 20.19
C GLY A 27 -15.62 7.18 18.95
N LYS A 28 -15.17 7.82 17.87
CA LYS A 28 -15.85 7.80 16.57
C LYS A 28 -14.86 7.47 15.46
N ALA A 29 -15.25 6.58 14.55
CA ALA A 29 -14.48 6.25 13.36
C ALA A 29 -15.18 6.83 12.12
N PHE A 30 -14.59 7.85 11.50
CA PHE A 30 -15.15 8.47 10.30
C PHE A 30 -14.47 7.92 9.04
N VAL A 31 -15.27 7.48 8.07
CA VAL A 31 -14.81 7.10 6.72
C VAL A 31 -15.20 8.17 5.71
N ARG A 32 -14.51 8.21 4.56
CA ARG A 32 -14.74 9.25 3.52
C ARG A 32 -14.66 10.66 4.11
N ALA A 33 -13.75 10.87 5.05
CA ALA A 33 -13.55 12.10 5.81
C ALA A 33 -12.11 12.60 5.63
N PRO A 34 -11.72 13.02 4.40
CA PRO A 34 -10.37 13.47 4.15
C PRO A 34 -10.05 14.71 4.98
N VAL A 35 -8.93 14.66 5.71
CA VAL A 35 -8.34 15.81 6.36
C VAL A 35 -7.62 16.64 5.30
N SER A 36 -7.94 17.92 5.22
CA SER A 36 -7.34 18.84 4.25
C SER A 36 -6.30 19.77 4.87
N SER A 37 -6.33 19.96 6.20
CA SER A 37 -5.35 20.77 6.93
C SER A 37 -5.35 20.40 8.41
N ILE A 38 -4.22 20.57 9.07
CA ILE A 38 -4.10 20.63 10.53
C ILE A 38 -4.37 22.08 10.94
N LEU A 39 -5.12 22.27 12.02
CA LEU A 39 -5.35 23.59 12.63
C LEU A 39 -4.22 23.85 13.62
N ILE A 40 -3.49 24.95 13.44
CA ILE A 40 -2.38 25.37 14.30
C ILE A 40 -2.67 26.78 14.79
N ASN A 41 -2.52 26.99 16.10
CA ASN A 41 -2.73 28.30 16.72
C ASN A 41 -1.46 29.17 16.70
N GLU A 42 -1.58 30.42 17.15
CA GLU A 42 -0.47 31.39 17.20
C GLU A 42 0.69 30.96 18.12
N GLU A 43 0.44 30.05 19.06
CA GLU A 43 1.47 29.44 19.91
C GLU A 43 2.15 28.23 19.25
N ASN A 44 1.95 28.01 17.96
CA ASN A 44 2.47 26.88 17.18
C ASN A 44 2.01 25.50 17.67
N LYS A 45 0.82 25.41 18.29
CA LYS A 45 0.23 24.15 18.75
C LYS A 45 -0.85 23.66 17.80
N ALA A 46 -0.83 22.37 17.48
CA ALA A 46 -1.92 21.72 16.77
C ALA A 46 -3.15 21.64 17.69
N ILE A 47 -4.28 22.17 17.21
CA ILE A 47 -5.55 22.29 17.97
C ILE A 47 -6.72 21.59 17.29
N GLY A 48 -6.47 20.84 16.22
CA GLY A 48 -7.50 20.13 15.48
C GLY A 48 -7.16 19.92 14.02
N VAL A 49 -8.17 19.61 13.23
CA VAL A 49 -8.07 19.36 11.79
C VAL A 49 -9.26 19.96 11.04
N VAL A 50 -9.05 20.24 9.75
CA VAL A 50 -10.10 20.59 8.80
C VAL A 50 -10.51 19.34 8.04
N VAL A 51 -11.78 18.98 8.10
CA VAL A 51 -12.34 17.82 7.40
C VAL A 51 -13.51 18.30 6.56
N LYS A 52 -13.41 18.17 5.22
CA LYS A 52 -14.46 18.64 4.29
C LYS A 52 -14.94 20.07 4.60
N GLY A 53 -14.00 20.99 4.85
CA GLY A 53 -14.28 22.39 5.19
C GLY A 53 -14.75 22.64 6.63
N HIS A 54 -14.96 21.61 7.45
CA HIS A 54 -15.39 21.76 8.84
C HIS A 54 -14.19 21.66 9.79
N HIS A 55 -14.17 22.52 10.81
CA HIS A 55 -13.15 22.48 11.85
C HIS A 55 -13.55 21.45 12.92
N ILE A 56 -12.65 20.51 13.19
CA ILE A 56 -12.78 19.53 14.27
C ILE A 56 -11.65 19.82 15.26
N PHE A 57 -12.00 20.37 16.41
CA PHE A 57 -11.04 20.73 17.45
C PHE A 57 -10.65 19.53 18.30
N SER A 58 -9.37 19.45 18.66
CA SER A 58 -8.84 18.44 19.57
C SER A 58 -7.64 18.99 20.35
N ARG A 59 -7.37 18.40 21.53
CA ARG A 59 -6.19 18.73 22.34
C ARG A 59 -4.90 18.13 21.79
N ILE A 60 -5.03 17.01 21.08
CA ILE A 60 -3.93 16.22 20.50
C ILE A 60 -4.34 15.83 19.09
N VAL A 61 -3.41 15.96 18.16
CA VAL A 61 -3.53 15.46 16.79
C VAL A 61 -2.44 14.43 16.58
N VAL A 62 -2.83 13.20 16.25
CA VAL A 62 -1.89 12.13 15.86
C VAL A 62 -2.12 11.85 14.38
N SER A 63 -1.10 12.11 13.56
CA SER A 63 -1.14 11.78 12.13
C SER A 63 -0.57 10.38 11.91
N ALA A 64 -1.39 9.48 11.37
CA ALA A 64 -0.99 8.12 11.02
C ALA A 64 -0.89 7.91 9.49
N ILE A 65 -0.75 9.00 8.72
CA ILE A 65 -0.49 8.95 7.28
C ILE A 65 0.99 9.24 6.99
N SER A 66 1.39 9.23 5.72
CA SER A 66 2.74 9.60 5.29
C SER A 66 3.22 10.91 5.93
N SER A 67 4.45 10.88 6.47
CA SER A 67 5.11 12.05 7.04
C SER A 67 5.29 13.16 6.00
N THR A 68 5.64 12.78 4.76
CA THR A 68 5.68 13.71 3.61
C THR A 68 4.33 14.38 3.42
N ILE A 69 3.23 13.63 3.39
CA ILE A 69 1.90 14.21 3.18
C ILE A 69 1.50 15.12 4.35
N THR A 70 1.77 14.67 5.58
CA THR A 70 1.48 15.43 6.80
C THR A 70 2.20 16.76 6.80
N TYR A 71 3.53 16.75 6.68
CA TYR A 71 4.33 17.97 6.78
C TYR A 71 4.23 18.86 5.55
N LYS A 72 4.19 18.30 4.34
CA LYS A 72 4.20 19.08 3.10
C LYS A 72 2.83 19.67 2.75
N TYR A 73 1.74 18.94 3.00
CA TYR A 73 0.42 19.32 2.51
C TYR A 73 -0.62 19.60 3.60
N LEU A 74 -0.51 18.99 4.79
CA LEU A 74 -1.48 19.22 5.86
C LEU A 74 -1.07 20.33 6.84
N ILE A 75 0.21 20.67 6.94
CA ILE A 75 0.64 21.84 7.72
C ILE A 75 0.39 23.11 6.90
N PRO A 76 -0.34 24.11 7.43
CA PRO A 76 -0.57 25.38 6.74
C PRO A 76 0.73 26.05 6.31
N GLN A 77 0.72 26.72 5.15
CA GLN A 77 1.91 27.40 4.61
C GLN A 77 2.54 28.36 5.62
N THR A 78 1.73 29.07 6.41
CA THR A 78 2.16 29.99 7.46
C THR A 78 2.98 29.32 8.57
N HIS A 79 2.84 28.00 8.74
CA HIS A 79 3.48 27.22 9.80
C HIS A 79 4.51 26.21 9.26
N GLN A 80 4.81 26.25 7.96
CA GLN A 80 5.79 25.34 7.34
C GLN A 80 7.18 25.44 7.96
N HIS A 81 7.55 26.62 8.47
CA HIS A 81 8.81 26.85 9.19
C HIS A 81 9.02 25.88 10.37
N LEU A 82 7.93 25.38 10.99
CA LEU A 82 8.00 24.43 12.11
C LEU A 82 8.47 23.04 11.70
N VAL A 83 8.33 22.67 10.43
CA VAL A 83 8.56 21.30 9.93
C VAL A 83 9.65 21.22 8.86
N GLN A 84 10.33 22.33 8.54
CA GLN A 84 11.34 22.37 7.48
C GLN A 84 12.50 21.39 7.72
N SER A 85 12.97 21.23 8.96
CA SER A 85 14.03 20.27 9.28
C SER A 85 13.58 18.84 9.00
N HIS A 86 12.34 18.49 9.36
CA HIS A 86 11.77 17.19 9.07
C HIS A 86 11.58 16.95 7.56
N LEU A 87 11.12 17.96 6.82
CA LEU A 87 11.00 17.87 5.36
C LEU A 87 12.35 17.62 4.70
N LYS A 88 13.41 18.33 5.10
CA LYS A 88 14.78 18.10 4.59
C LYS A 88 15.26 16.67 4.84
N ILE A 89 14.94 16.10 6.00
CA ILE A 89 15.30 14.71 6.33
C ILE A 89 14.52 13.73 5.45
N ILE A 90 13.21 13.95 5.27
CA ILE A 90 12.34 13.05 4.50
C ILE A 90 12.62 13.11 3.00
N GLU A 91 13.04 14.27 2.49
CA GLU A 91 13.41 14.48 1.09
C GLU A 91 14.88 14.12 0.80
N SER A 92 15.65 13.67 1.81
CA SER A 92 17.04 13.27 1.59
C SER A 92 17.10 11.98 0.74
N PRO A 93 18.08 11.84 -0.17
CA PRO A 93 18.24 10.61 -0.96
C PRO A 93 18.52 9.35 -0.12
N GLU A 94 18.95 9.51 1.12
CA GLU A 94 19.21 8.40 2.05
C GLU A 94 17.92 7.77 2.59
N LEU A 95 16.85 8.57 2.70
CA LEU A 95 15.57 8.14 3.25
C LEU A 95 14.46 8.06 2.19
N ALA A 96 14.49 8.92 1.19
CA ALA A 96 13.57 8.89 0.08
C ALA A 96 13.78 7.59 -0.70
N SER A 97 12.73 6.77 -0.78
CA SER A 97 12.70 5.57 -1.60
C SER A 97 11.70 5.77 -2.72
N ASP A 98 12.16 5.51 -3.94
CA ASP A 98 11.37 5.42 -5.17
C ASP A 98 10.90 3.98 -5.44
N THR A 99 11.23 3.04 -4.55
CA THR A 99 10.77 1.65 -4.65
C THR A 99 9.26 1.60 -4.49
N CYS A 100 8.61 0.98 -5.46
CA CYS A 100 7.18 0.73 -5.50
C CYS A 100 6.92 -0.77 -5.48
N TYR A 101 5.66 -1.15 -5.21
CA TYR A 101 5.19 -2.51 -5.40
C TYR A 101 4.26 -2.58 -6.60
N MET A 102 4.47 -3.58 -7.44
CA MET A 102 3.57 -3.95 -8.52
C MET A 102 2.76 -5.16 -8.06
N SER A 103 1.45 -4.99 -7.99
CA SER A 103 0.54 -6.02 -7.50
C SER A 103 -0.40 -6.47 -8.60
N MET A 104 -0.45 -7.78 -8.84
CA MET A 104 -1.40 -8.46 -9.70
C MET A 104 -2.33 -9.33 -8.85
N PHE A 105 -3.64 -9.15 -9.06
CA PHE A 105 -4.67 -9.96 -8.43
C PHE A 105 -5.23 -10.94 -9.46
N VAL A 106 -5.15 -12.23 -9.16
CA VAL A 106 -5.54 -13.31 -10.06
C VAL A 106 -6.75 -14.04 -9.48
N GLY A 107 -7.80 -14.17 -10.28
CA GLY A 107 -8.91 -15.06 -9.99
C GLY A 107 -8.69 -16.40 -10.69
N LEU A 108 -8.86 -17.50 -9.95
CA LEU A 108 -8.70 -18.86 -10.43
C LEU A 108 -10.04 -19.59 -10.36
N GLN A 109 -10.31 -20.40 -11.38
CA GLN A 109 -11.49 -21.26 -11.41
C GLN A 109 -11.15 -22.60 -10.76
N GLY A 110 -11.85 -22.94 -9.68
CA GLY A 110 -11.61 -24.13 -8.87
C GLY A 110 -11.34 -23.81 -7.40
N ASP A 111 -11.61 -24.78 -6.54
CA ASP A 111 -11.38 -24.66 -5.10
C ASP A 111 -9.91 -24.86 -4.74
N SER A 112 -9.46 -24.25 -3.64
CA SER A 112 -8.04 -24.21 -3.32
C SER A 112 -7.43 -25.60 -3.09
N ASP A 113 -8.22 -26.55 -2.54
CA ASP A 113 -7.80 -27.94 -2.36
C ASP A 113 -7.74 -28.71 -3.70
N GLU A 114 -8.72 -28.50 -4.60
CA GLU A 114 -8.72 -29.10 -5.95
C GLU A 114 -7.52 -28.64 -6.79
N LEU A 115 -7.17 -27.36 -6.65
CA LEU A 115 -6.05 -26.71 -7.33
C LEU A 115 -4.71 -26.93 -6.62
N ASN A 116 -4.67 -27.67 -5.50
CA ASN A 116 -3.48 -27.89 -4.67
C ASN A 116 -2.75 -26.58 -4.26
N LEU A 117 -3.49 -25.51 -3.99
CA LEU A 117 -2.91 -24.22 -3.66
C LEU A 117 -2.31 -24.22 -2.24
N PRO A 118 -1.07 -23.76 -2.06
CA PRO A 118 -0.42 -23.79 -0.76
C PRO A 118 -0.96 -22.70 0.17
N LYS A 119 -1.04 -23.01 1.48
CA LYS A 119 -1.33 -22.01 2.53
C LYS A 119 -0.14 -21.12 2.87
N ARG A 120 1.08 -21.50 2.45
CA ARG A 120 2.30 -20.69 2.64
C ARG A 120 2.41 -19.60 1.57
N ASN A 121 3.22 -18.59 1.87
CA ASN A 121 3.68 -17.64 0.85
C ASN A 121 4.87 -18.23 0.10
N LEU A 122 4.99 -17.89 -1.18
CA LEU A 122 6.19 -18.14 -1.96
C LEU A 122 6.98 -16.84 -2.04
N TRP A 123 8.29 -16.94 -1.82
CA TRP A 123 9.26 -15.88 -2.06
C TRP A 123 10.25 -16.42 -3.07
N ILE A 124 10.27 -15.81 -4.26
CA ILE A 124 11.05 -16.27 -5.40
C ILE A 124 12.02 -15.14 -5.74
N PHE A 125 13.31 -15.46 -5.82
CA PHE A 125 14.36 -14.51 -6.15
C PHE A 125 15.24 -15.10 -7.25
N PRO A 126 15.71 -14.31 -8.21
CA PRO A 126 16.69 -14.77 -9.20
C PRO A 126 18.00 -15.25 -8.56
N SER A 127 18.41 -14.57 -7.47
CA SER A 127 19.58 -14.92 -6.68
C SER A 127 19.44 -14.47 -5.22
N TRP A 128 20.32 -14.94 -4.34
CA TRP A 128 20.42 -14.47 -2.95
C TRP A 128 21.10 -13.10 -2.79
N ASN A 129 21.68 -12.55 -3.85
CA ASN A 129 22.22 -11.20 -3.85
C ASN A 129 21.10 -10.19 -4.19
N HIS A 130 20.27 -9.88 -3.19
CA HIS A 130 19.09 -9.04 -3.37
C HIS A 130 19.44 -7.62 -3.86
N ASP A 131 20.55 -7.05 -3.39
CA ASP A 131 21.00 -5.71 -3.82
C ASP A 131 21.35 -5.70 -5.31
N GLU A 132 21.98 -6.76 -5.81
CA GLU A 132 22.29 -6.89 -7.23
C GLU A 132 21.04 -7.11 -8.07
N ASN A 133 20.11 -7.95 -7.63
CA ASN A 133 18.83 -8.15 -8.30
C ASN A 133 18.09 -6.80 -8.47
N MET A 134 18.03 -6.00 -7.39
CA MET A 134 17.42 -4.67 -7.39
C MET A 134 18.11 -3.71 -8.37
N LYS A 135 19.46 -3.67 -8.36
CA LYS A 135 20.23 -2.81 -9.27
C LYS A 135 20.03 -3.17 -10.74
N LYS A 136 20.03 -4.46 -11.08
CA LYS A 136 19.79 -4.95 -12.45
C LYS A 136 18.42 -4.49 -12.96
N PHE A 137 17.37 -4.81 -12.21
CA PHE A 137 16.00 -4.44 -12.58
C PHE A 137 15.77 -2.93 -12.63
N ARG A 138 16.41 -2.16 -11.73
CA ARG A 138 16.30 -0.70 -11.76
C ARG A 138 16.86 -0.11 -13.06
N ASN A 139 18.04 -0.59 -13.48
CA ASN A 139 18.73 -0.11 -14.67
C ASN A 139 18.07 -0.57 -15.97
N ASP A 140 17.53 -1.79 -15.98
CA ASP A 140 16.79 -2.36 -17.11
C ASP A 140 15.61 -3.16 -16.59
N TYR A 141 14.39 -2.62 -16.75
CA TYR A 141 13.17 -3.28 -16.27
C TYR A 141 12.71 -4.43 -17.17
N SER A 142 13.45 -4.76 -18.24
CA SER A 142 13.26 -5.99 -19.01
C SER A 142 13.95 -7.20 -18.37
N GLU A 143 14.96 -6.98 -17.52
CA GLU A 143 15.63 -8.01 -16.71
C GLU A 143 14.68 -8.66 -15.70
N ASP A 144 15.07 -9.82 -15.15
CA ASP A 144 14.29 -10.57 -14.16
C ASP A 144 13.80 -9.70 -12.99
N PHE A 145 12.57 -9.96 -12.55
CA PHE A 145 12.03 -9.29 -11.38
C PHE A 145 12.92 -9.54 -10.16
N PRO A 146 13.22 -8.51 -9.36
CA PRO A 146 14.26 -8.62 -8.32
C PRO A 146 13.83 -9.51 -7.14
N GLY A 147 12.52 -9.73 -7.01
CA GLY A 147 11.89 -10.66 -6.10
C GLY A 147 10.39 -10.70 -6.34
N ILE A 148 9.79 -11.86 -6.16
CA ILE A 148 8.35 -12.09 -6.32
C ILE A 148 7.80 -12.77 -5.08
N PHE A 149 6.66 -12.26 -4.66
CA PHE A 149 5.84 -12.80 -3.60
C PHE A 149 4.54 -13.33 -4.18
N ILE A 150 4.21 -14.60 -3.91
CA ILE A 150 2.92 -15.19 -4.28
C ILE A 150 2.18 -15.66 -3.04
N SER A 151 0.91 -15.27 -2.93
CA SER A 151 0.05 -15.62 -1.80
C SER A 151 -1.35 -16.01 -2.23
N PHE A 152 -1.83 -17.14 -1.70
CA PHE A 152 -3.18 -17.66 -1.94
C PHE A 152 -4.06 -17.42 -0.72
N SER A 153 -4.74 -16.27 -0.68
CA SER A 153 -5.59 -15.91 0.47
C SER A 153 -6.81 -16.83 0.62
N SER A 154 -7.36 -17.33 -0.49
CA SER A 154 -8.47 -18.30 -0.47
C SER A 154 -8.09 -19.61 0.21
N ALA A 155 -6.84 -20.07 0.07
CA ALA A 155 -6.36 -21.29 0.71
C ALA A 155 -6.17 -21.12 2.23
N LYS A 156 -5.88 -19.88 2.68
CA LYS A 156 -5.61 -19.58 4.09
C LYS A 156 -6.87 -19.35 4.91
N ASP A 157 -7.94 -18.86 4.27
CA ASP A 157 -9.19 -18.58 4.92
C ASP A 157 -10.16 -19.77 4.80
N PRO A 158 -10.44 -20.50 5.89
CA PRO A 158 -11.33 -21.66 5.84
C PRO A 158 -12.77 -21.31 5.45
N THR A 159 -13.16 -20.03 5.51
CA THR A 159 -14.52 -19.59 5.16
C THR A 159 -14.66 -19.16 3.70
N TYR A 160 -13.55 -19.07 2.96
CA TYR A 160 -13.54 -18.53 1.60
C TYR A 160 -14.39 -19.37 0.64
N HIS A 161 -14.19 -20.68 0.65
CA HIS A 161 -14.93 -21.63 -0.20
C HIS A 161 -16.45 -21.53 0.00
N THR A 162 -16.91 -21.40 1.24
CA THR A 162 -18.35 -21.28 1.54
C THR A 162 -18.94 -20.01 0.94
N THR A 163 -18.17 -18.92 0.90
CA THR A 163 -18.61 -17.63 0.36
C THR A 163 -18.48 -17.57 -1.17
N TYR A 164 -17.43 -18.19 -1.72
CA TYR A 164 -17.07 -18.17 -3.13
C TYR A 164 -16.74 -19.59 -3.63
N PRO A 165 -17.76 -20.45 -3.82
CA PRO A 165 -17.52 -21.82 -4.24
C PRO A 165 -16.92 -21.89 -5.65
N LYS A 166 -16.04 -22.87 -5.86
CA LYS A 166 -15.31 -23.11 -7.12
C LYS A 166 -14.46 -21.93 -7.57
N LYS A 167 -14.00 -21.10 -6.64
CA LYS A 167 -13.18 -19.92 -6.93
C LYS A 167 -12.04 -19.82 -5.94
N SER A 168 -10.86 -19.50 -6.44
CA SER A 168 -9.68 -19.21 -5.64
C SER A 168 -9.06 -17.89 -6.07
N VAL A 169 -8.21 -17.31 -5.22
CA VAL A 169 -7.50 -16.08 -5.53
C VAL A 169 -6.02 -16.17 -5.20
N ALA A 170 -5.21 -15.57 -6.05
CA ALA A 170 -3.79 -15.34 -5.81
C ALA A 170 -3.48 -13.85 -5.87
N SER A 171 -2.52 -13.42 -5.05
CA SER A 171 -1.88 -12.12 -5.16
C SER A 171 -0.42 -12.37 -5.51
N ILE A 172 0.01 -11.79 -6.63
CA ILE A 172 1.41 -11.78 -7.06
C ILE A 172 1.91 -10.35 -6.86
N ILE A 173 2.97 -10.18 -6.09
CA ILE A 173 3.56 -8.89 -5.78
C ILE A 173 5.02 -8.95 -6.16
N THR A 174 5.48 -7.95 -6.89
CA THR A 174 6.90 -7.73 -7.16
C THR A 174 7.27 -6.28 -6.88
N LEU A 175 8.55 -5.98 -6.97
CA LEU A 175 9.11 -4.65 -6.76
C LEU A 175 9.20 -3.94 -8.10
N GLY A 176 8.98 -2.64 -8.10
CA GLY A 176 9.23 -1.74 -9.22
C GLY A 176 9.85 -0.44 -8.73
N PHE A 177 10.16 0.46 -9.65
CA PHE A 177 10.70 1.78 -9.33
C PHE A 177 9.79 2.85 -9.92
N TYR A 178 9.63 3.96 -9.21
CA TYR A 178 8.74 5.04 -9.64
C TYR A 178 9.13 5.60 -11.01
N GLU A 179 10.44 5.66 -11.30
CA GLU A 179 11.00 6.13 -12.57
C GLU A 179 10.51 5.33 -13.77
N HIS A 180 10.23 4.03 -13.59
CA HIS A 180 9.70 3.18 -14.66
C HIS A 180 8.28 3.60 -15.11
N VAL A 181 7.56 4.36 -14.28
CA VAL A 181 6.20 4.84 -14.57
C VAL A 181 6.07 6.37 -14.48
N GLU A 182 7.18 7.08 -14.29
CA GLU A 182 7.16 8.52 -14.00
C GLU A 182 6.55 9.32 -15.15
N ASP A 183 6.85 8.96 -16.39
CA ASP A 183 6.33 9.61 -17.61
C ASP A 183 4.81 9.70 -17.66
N TYR A 184 4.13 8.87 -16.89
CA TYR A 184 2.69 8.83 -16.85
C TYR A 184 2.09 9.64 -15.70
N LYS A 185 2.86 10.17 -14.75
CA LYS A 185 2.38 10.73 -13.47
C LYS A 185 1.21 11.70 -13.60
N ASP A 186 1.28 12.63 -14.55
CA ASP A 186 0.29 13.69 -14.76
C ASP A 186 -0.94 13.24 -15.56
N LYS A 187 -0.91 12.01 -16.11
CA LYS A 187 -2.07 11.45 -16.81
C LYS A 187 -3.14 11.00 -15.82
N ARG A 188 -4.40 11.02 -16.27
CA ARG A 188 -5.54 10.60 -15.44
C ARG A 188 -5.45 9.11 -15.10
N VAL A 189 -5.67 8.78 -13.83
CA VAL A 189 -5.74 7.39 -13.34
C VAL A 189 -6.74 6.58 -14.17
N LYS A 190 -6.38 5.34 -14.56
CA LYS A 190 -7.09 4.46 -15.50
C LYS A 190 -7.15 4.94 -16.96
N HIS A 191 -6.59 6.10 -17.29
CA HIS A 191 -6.59 6.69 -18.63
C HIS A 191 -5.19 7.21 -18.99
N ARG A 192 -4.15 6.39 -18.80
CA ARG A 192 -2.74 6.76 -19.03
C ARG A 192 -2.25 6.50 -20.47
N GLY A 193 -3.14 6.02 -21.35
CA GLY A 193 -2.89 5.79 -22.77
C GLY A 193 -2.25 4.43 -23.09
N ASP A 194 -2.12 4.14 -24.38
CA ASP A 194 -1.79 2.80 -24.89
C ASP A 194 -0.39 2.33 -24.48
N ALA A 195 0.60 3.23 -24.51
CA ALA A 195 1.97 2.90 -24.07
C ALA A 195 2.02 2.39 -22.61
N TYR A 196 1.24 3.01 -21.71
CA TYR A 196 1.15 2.54 -20.32
C TYR A 196 0.46 1.19 -20.19
N ASN A 197 -0.60 0.98 -20.98
CA ASN A 197 -1.32 -0.29 -20.99
C ASN A 197 -0.42 -1.42 -21.52
N GLN A 198 0.34 -1.15 -22.58
CA GLN A 198 1.31 -2.10 -23.13
C GLN A 198 2.41 -2.45 -22.12
N LEU A 199 2.97 -1.46 -21.41
CA LEU A 199 3.93 -1.72 -20.32
C LEU A 199 3.33 -2.62 -19.24
N LYS A 200 2.10 -2.32 -18.80
CA LYS A 200 1.38 -3.14 -17.82
C LYS A 200 1.10 -4.55 -18.33
N ASP A 201 0.75 -4.71 -19.60
CA ASP A 201 0.50 -6.01 -20.19
C ASP A 201 1.78 -6.83 -20.25
N GLN A 202 2.92 -6.23 -20.63
CA GLN A 202 4.23 -6.88 -20.58
C GLN A 202 4.56 -7.38 -19.16
N TRP A 203 4.38 -6.54 -18.14
CA TRP A 203 4.59 -6.98 -16.75
C TRP A 203 3.63 -8.08 -16.33
N LYS A 204 2.35 -7.98 -16.72
CA LYS A 204 1.34 -8.99 -16.42
C LYS A 204 1.72 -10.34 -17.02
N GLU A 205 2.08 -10.41 -18.30
CA GLU A 205 2.48 -11.68 -18.93
C GLU A 205 3.71 -12.28 -18.23
N ARG A 206 4.76 -11.46 -17.98
CA ARG A 206 5.97 -11.91 -17.27
C ARG A 206 5.69 -12.40 -15.85
N MET A 207 4.74 -11.78 -15.14
CA MET A 207 4.35 -12.23 -13.80
C MET A 207 3.52 -13.52 -13.81
N LEU A 208 2.83 -13.84 -14.93
CA LEU A 208 2.04 -15.08 -15.08
C LEU A 208 2.88 -16.28 -15.52
N GLU A 209 4.04 -16.06 -16.15
CA GLU A 209 4.98 -17.12 -16.55
C GLU A 209 5.74 -17.76 -15.39
N ILE A 210 5.65 -17.16 -14.19
CA ILE A 210 6.37 -17.56 -12.96
C ILE A 210 5.49 -18.44 -12.08
#